data_AF-A0A2M7DU90-F1
#
_entry.id   AF-A0A2M7DU90-F1
#
_cell.length_a   1.000
_cell.length_b   1.000
_cell.length_c   1.000
_cell.angle_alpha   90.00
_cell.angle_beta   90.00
_cell.angle_gamma   90.00
#
_symmetry.space_group_name_H-M   'P 1'
#
loop_
_entity.id
_entity.type
_entity.pdbx_description
1 polymer ?
#
loop_
_entity_poly.entity_id
_entity_poly.type
_entity_poly.pdbx_seq_one_letter_code
_entity_poly.pdbx_strand_id
1 'polypeptide(L)'
;MVGSWEIEYCLERLNRNPEDDYILWRLGDVYLQNKNYQKALEIGKYHYEIHPDSPNAIDTLLKSLERLGEPVETFPWKGNPKILKIEDALNIVYEYMLQKSHKRGRKKKVHFLDLYSYPFHDKNLFLLFSIDHFEERIRNDERFLVSIEGDVSLKNDVKL
;
A
#
# COMPACT_ATOMS: atom_id res chain seq x y z
N MET A 1 26.42 0.35 -6.42
CA MET A 1 25.59 -0.30 -5.39
C MET A 1 24.86 0.80 -4.64
N VAL A 2 23.60 1.04 -4.96
CA VAL A 2 22.76 1.98 -4.21
C VAL A 2 22.26 1.20 -2.99
N GLY A 3 22.48 1.69 -1.77
CA GLY A 3 21.91 1.10 -0.55
C GLY A 3 22.89 0.51 0.49
N SER A 4 24.17 0.26 0.18
CA SER A 4 25.11 -0.30 1.18
C SER A 4 25.41 0.68 2.33
N TRP A 5 25.66 1.95 1.99
CA TRP A 5 25.91 3.01 2.97
C TRP A 5 24.66 3.37 3.79
N GLU A 6 23.46 3.22 3.21
CA GLU A 6 22.21 3.48 3.92
C GLU A 6 21.92 2.42 4.97
N ILE A 7 22.20 1.14 4.65
CA ILE A 7 22.12 0.05 5.62
C ILE A 7 23.10 0.29 6.76
N GLU A 8 24.37 0.59 6.45
CA GLU A 8 25.39 0.88 7.47
C GLU A 8 24.99 2.05 8.37
N TYR A 9 24.48 3.14 7.78
CA TYR A 9 23.95 4.28 8.53
C TYR A 9 22.82 3.88 9.47
N CYS A 10 21.84 3.12 8.98
CA CYS A 10 20.71 2.69 9.81
C CYS A 10 21.18 1.77 10.94
N LEU A 11 22.09 0.82 10.66
CA LEU A 11 22.64 -0.07 11.68
C LEU A 11 23.43 0.69 12.76
N GLU A 12 24.24 1.68 12.38
CA GLU A 12 24.95 2.52 13.36
C GLU A 12 23.98 3.28 14.26
N ARG A 13 22.89 3.82 13.69
CA ARG A 13 21.85 4.53 14.42
C ARG A 13 21.09 3.62 15.38
N LEU A 14 20.70 2.42 14.93
CA LEU A 14 20.03 1.42 15.77
C LEU A 14 20.94 0.89 16.87
N ASN A 15 22.26 0.83 16.66
CA ASN A 15 23.19 0.48 17.73
C ASN A 15 23.18 1.49 18.90
N ARG A 16 22.80 2.74 18.63
CA ARG A 16 22.65 3.79 19.67
C ARG A 16 21.23 3.87 20.22
N ASN A 17 20.24 3.65 19.37
CA ASN A 17 18.82 3.65 19.73
C ASN A 17 18.09 2.51 18.98
N PRO A 18 18.04 1.30 19.56
CA PRO A 18 17.51 0.12 18.87
C PRO A 18 16.02 0.22 18.50
N GLU A 19 15.28 1.07 19.21
CA GLU A 19 13.83 1.18 19.13
C GLU A 19 13.37 2.42 18.34
N ASP A 20 14.29 3.08 17.62
CA ASP A 20 13.97 4.26 16.81
C ASP A 20 13.03 3.89 15.65
N ASP A 21 11.73 4.24 15.79
CA ASP A 21 10.68 3.92 14.82
C ASP A 21 11.05 4.34 13.39
N TYR A 22 11.62 5.54 13.23
CA TYR A 22 11.98 6.06 11.92
C TYR A 22 13.14 5.29 11.29
N ILE A 23 14.16 4.96 12.09
CA ILE A 23 15.32 4.23 11.58
C ILE A 23 14.97 2.76 11.29
N LEU A 24 14.12 2.15 12.11
CA LEU A 24 13.61 0.79 11.87
C LEU A 24 12.83 0.72 10.54
N TRP A 25 11.91 1.66 10.34
CA TRP A 25 11.20 1.79 9.06
C TRP A 25 12.17 1.98 7.89
N ARG A 26 13.12 2.90 8.02
CA ARG A 26 14.08 3.20 6.95
C ARG A 26 14.92 1.98 6.59
N LEU A 27 15.36 1.21 7.57
CA LEU A 27 16.11 -0.02 7.32
C LEU A 27 15.25 -1.07 6.60
N GLY A 28 14.00 -1.22 7.02
CA GLY A 28 13.02 -2.08 6.34
C GLY A 28 12.82 -1.69 4.87
N ASP A 29 12.61 -0.40 4.60
CA ASP A 29 12.43 0.13 3.24
C ASP A 29 13.67 -0.08 2.37
N VAL A 30 14.87 0.20 2.89
CA VAL A 30 16.13 -0.03 2.17
C VAL A 30 16.32 -1.52 1.87
N TYR A 31 15.93 -2.42 2.77
CA TYR A 31 15.95 -3.86 2.48
C TYR A 31 14.93 -4.25 1.39
N LEU A 32 13.72 -3.69 1.39
CA LEU A 32 12.72 -3.90 0.34
C LEU A 32 13.23 -3.42 -1.03
N GLN A 33 13.79 -2.21 -1.09
CA GLN A 33 14.36 -1.64 -2.32
C GLN A 33 15.52 -2.47 -2.87
N ASN A 34 16.35 -3.03 -1.98
CA ASN A 34 17.45 -3.92 -2.32
C ASN A 34 17.02 -5.38 -2.55
N LYS A 35 15.71 -5.66 -2.56
CA LYS A 35 15.12 -7.00 -2.72
C LYS A 35 15.55 -8.02 -1.66
N ASN A 36 16.03 -7.56 -0.52
CA ASN A 36 16.39 -8.37 0.64
C ASN A 36 15.14 -8.63 1.50
N TYR A 37 14.12 -9.24 0.91
CA TYR A 37 12.78 -9.35 1.52
C TYR A 37 12.79 -10.09 2.85
N GLN A 38 13.65 -11.10 3.02
CA GLN A 38 13.78 -11.82 4.30
C GLN A 38 14.27 -10.89 5.43
N LYS A 39 15.26 -10.04 5.14
CA LYS A 39 15.77 -9.06 6.12
C LYS A 39 14.76 -7.97 6.40
N ALA A 40 14.01 -7.53 5.39
CA ALA A 40 12.90 -6.61 5.57
C ALA A 40 11.82 -7.21 6.48
N LEU A 41 11.50 -8.49 6.32
CA LEU A 41 10.56 -9.21 7.18
C LEU A 41 11.07 -9.30 8.63
N GLU A 42 12.35 -9.60 8.84
CA GLU A 42 12.97 -9.65 10.18
C GLU A 42 12.92 -8.30 10.89
N ILE A 43 13.32 -7.22 10.21
CA ILE A 43 13.25 -5.87 10.75
C ILE A 43 11.81 -5.43 10.97
N GLY A 44 10.90 -5.72 10.04
CA GLY A 44 9.47 -5.44 10.19
C GLY A 44 8.85 -6.15 11.40
N LYS A 45 9.21 -7.42 11.63
CA LYS A 45 8.77 -8.18 12.82
C LYS A 45 9.26 -7.54 14.10
N TYR A 46 10.53 -7.17 14.17
CA TYR A 46 11.11 -6.49 15.33
C TYR A 46 10.48 -5.11 15.56
N HIS A 47 10.32 -4.33 14.48
CA HIS A 47 9.69 -3.01 14.52
C HIS A 47 8.25 -3.11 15.04
N TYR A 48 7.47 -4.06 14.54
CA TYR A 48 6.10 -4.31 14.97
C TYR A 48 6.00 -4.82 16.41
N GLU A 49 7.00 -5.59 16.88
CA GLU A 49 7.02 -6.07 18.25
C GLU A 49 7.07 -4.91 19.26
N ILE A 50 7.86 -3.88 18.95
CA ILE A 50 8.08 -2.70 19.78
C ILE A 50 7.02 -1.62 19.54
N HIS A 51 6.67 -1.39 18.27
CA HIS A 51 5.71 -0.37 17.83
C HIS A 51 4.55 -1.01 17.08
N PRO A 52 3.67 -1.78 17.75
CA PRO A 52 2.60 -2.54 17.10
C PRO A 52 1.53 -1.66 16.42
N ASP A 53 1.44 -0.39 16.81
CA ASP A 53 0.52 0.58 16.21
C ASP A 53 1.19 1.44 15.12
N SER A 54 2.49 1.24 14.84
CA SER A 54 3.21 2.00 13.81
C SER A 54 2.75 1.57 12.42
N PRO A 55 2.16 2.48 11.62
CA PRO A 55 1.78 2.17 10.25
C PRO A 55 2.98 1.76 9.39
N ASN A 56 4.16 2.30 9.70
CA ASN A 56 5.41 1.98 9.03
C ASN A 56 5.87 0.53 9.28
N ALA A 57 5.68 0.04 10.51
CA ALA A 57 5.99 -1.35 10.84
C ALA A 57 5.06 -2.31 10.10
N ILE A 58 3.75 -2.00 10.10
CA ILE A 58 2.73 -2.79 9.41
C ILE A 58 2.98 -2.79 7.89
N ASP A 59 3.26 -1.63 7.29
CA ASP A 59 3.56 -1.49 5.86
C ASP A 59 4.81 -2.31 5.45
N THR A 60 5.87 -2.24 6.25
CA THR A 60 7.10 -3.02 6.02
C THR A 60 6.81 -4.53 6.05
N LEU A 61 6.03 -4.99 7.04
CA LEU A 61 5.61 -6.39 7.15
C LEU A 61 4.79 -6.83 5.94
N LEU A 62 3.75 -6.08 5.58
CA LEU A 62 2.85 -6.44 4.48
C LEU A 62 3.59 -6.54 3.16
N LYS A 63 4.43 -5.55 2.84
CA LYS A 63 5.28 -5.57 1.63
C LYS A 63 6.25 -6.74 1.65
N SER A 64 6.84 -7.06 2.80
CA SER A 64 7.77 -8.18 2.91
C SER A 64 7.08 -9.53 2.69
N LEU A 65 5.93 -9.74 3.34
CA LEU A 65 5.11 -10.95 3.20
C LEU A 65 4.63 -11.12 1.76
N GLU A 66 4.11 -10.06 1.13
CA GLU A 66 3.69 -10.07 -0.28
C GLU A 66 4.85 -10.49 -1.20
N ARG A 67 6.04 -9.88 -1.05
CA ARG A 67 7.21 -10.18 -1.90
C ARG A 67 7.76 -11.59 -1.69
N LEU A 68 7.54 -12.18 -0.53
CA LEU A 68 7.90 -13.56 -0.21
C LEU A 68 6.79 -14.56 -0.61
N GLY A 69 5.60 -14.10 -0.97
CA GLY A 69 4.43 -14.95 -1.21
C GLY A 69 3.89 -15.61 0.08
N GLU A 70 4.20 -15.04 1.23
CA GLU A 70 3.71 -15.53 2.52
C GLU A 70 2.28 -15.03 2.77
N PRO A 71 1.33 -15.91 3.17
CA PRO A 71 -0.05 -15.50 3.42
C PRO A 71 -0.12 -14.56 4.63
N VAL A 72 -0.55 -13.32 4.40
CA VAL A 72 -0.66 -12.28 5.43
C VAL A 72 -1.61 -12.67 6.57
N GLU A 73 -2.62 -13.48 6.27
CA GLU A 73 -3.59 -14.00 7.24
C GLU A 73 -2.96 -14.92 8.29
N THR A 74 -1.76 -15.46 8.01
CA THR A 74 -1.05 -16.34 8.95
C THR A 74 -0.18 -15.56 9.93
N PHE A 75 0.03 -14.27 9.71
CA PHE A 75 0.84 -13.45 10.59
C PHE A 75 0.07 -13.12 11.89
N PRO A 76 0.68 -13.30 13.09
CA PRO A 76 0.01 -13.10 14.36
C PRO A 76 -0.07 -11.60 14.73
N TRP A 77 -0.96 -10.87 14.05
CA TRP A 77 -1.21 -9.45 14.32
C TRP A 77 -1.66 -9.25 15.78
N LYS A 78 -1.00 -8.33 16.49
CA LYS A 78 -1.39 -7.88 17.84
C LYS A 78 -2.58 -6.92 17.80
N GLY A 79 -2.76 -6.21 16.69
CA GLY A 79 -3.89 -5.33 16.41
C GLY A 79 -4.87 -5.95 15.40
N ASN A 80 -5.80 -5.13 14.89
CA ASN A 80 -6.72 -5.52 13.82
C ASN A 80 -6.51 -4.64 12.58
N PRO A 81 -5.33 -4.71 11.90
CA PRO A 81 -5.10 -3.96 10.68
C PRO A 81 -6.10 -4.41 9.61
N LYS A 82 -6.81 -3.45 9.01
CA LYS A 82 -7.72 -3.72 7.90
C LYS A 82 -6.88 -3.84 6.62
N ILE A 83 -6.50 -5.06 6.29
CA ILE A 83 -5.70 -5.34 5.10
C ILE A 83 -6.66 -5.57 3.93
N LEU A 84 -6.55 -4.72 2.92
CA LEU A 84 -7.44 -4.71 1.77
C LEU A 84 -6.79 -5.39 0.58
N LYS A 85 -7.49 -6.37 0.00
CA LYS A 85 -7.10 -7.01 -1.25
C LYS A 85 -7.54 -6.15 -2.43
N ILE A 86 -6.90 -6.35 -3.59
CA ILE A 86 -7.11 -5.48 -4.76
C ILE A 86 -8.57 -5.51 -5.23
N GLU A 87 -9.26 -6.64 -5.16
CA GLU A 87 -10.66 -6.80 -5.55
C GLU A 87 -11.60 -5.97 -4.65
N ASP A 88 -11.37 -5.98 -3.34
CA ASP A 88 -12.13 -5.17 -2.38
C ASP A 88 -11.87 -3.68 -2.58
N ALA A 89 -10.62 -3.31 -2.88
CA ALA A 89 -10.24 -1.94 -3.20
C ALA A 89 -10.92 -1.42 -4.47
N LEU A 90 -10.98 -2.22 -5.53
CA LEU A 90 -11.68 -1.86 -6.76
C LEU A 90 -13.19 -1.66 -6.53
N ASN A 91 -13.80 -2.45 -5.64
CA ASN A 91 -15.20 -2.27 -5.24
C ASN A 91 -15.41 -0.94 -4.49
N ILE A 92 -14.54 -0.61 -3.54
CA ILE A 92 -14.59 0.67 -2.82
C ILE A 92 -14.43 1.85 -3.78
N VAL A 93 -13.49 1.75 -4.73
CA VAL A 93 -13.27 2.77 -5.77
C VAL A 93 -14.50 2.93 -6.65
N TYR A 94 -15.13 1.83 -7.07
CA TYR A 94 -16.36 1.85 -7.86
C TYR A 94 -17.49 2.60 -7.15
N GLU A 95 -17.76 2.25 -5.88
CA GLU A 95 -18.78 2.90 -5.05
C GLU A 95 -18.48 4.39 -4.82
N TYR A 96 -17.21 4.73 -4.54
CA TYR A 96 -16.77 6.11 -4.40
C TYR A 96 -17.04 6.94 -5.67
N MET A 97 -16.78 6.36 -6.84
CA MET A 97 -17.05 7.01 -8.13
C MET A 97 -18.54 7.18 -8.41
N LEU A 98 -19.37 6.16 -8.11
CA LEU A 98 -20.83 6.24 -8.21
C LEU A 98 -21.38 7.40 -7.37
N GLN A 99 -20.99 7.48 -6.10
CA GLN A 99 -21.41 8.55 -5.19
C GLN A 99 -20.99 9.93 -5.71
N LYS A 100 -19.81 10.04 -6.33
CA LYS A 100 -19.33 11.28 -6.93
C LYS A 100 -20.08 11.66 -8.21
N SER A 101 -20.52 10.69 -9.01
CA SER A 101 -21.29 10.92 -10.25
C SER A 101 -22.69 11.48 -9.95
N HIS A 102 -23.40 10.88 -8.99
CA HIS A 102 -24.77 11.28 -8.61
C HIS A 102 -24.90 12.73 -8.10
N LYS A 103 -23.87 13.28 -7.45
CA LYS A 103 -23.97 14.60 -6.79
C LYS A 103 -23.92 15.82 -7.73
N ARG A 104 -23.54 15.69 -9.02
CA ARG A 104 -23.29 16.87 -9.89
C ARG A 104 -23.69 16.74 -11.38
N GLY A 105 -24.37 15.68 -11.81
CA GLY A 105 -24.93 15.59 -13.17
C GLY A 105 -23.92 15.63 -14.32
N ARG A 106 -22.64 15.34 -14.08
CA ARG A 106 -21.57 15.27 -15.10
C ARG A 106 -20.68 14.06 -14.87
N LYS A 107 -20.27 13.42 -15.97
CA LYS A 107 -19.25 12.36 -15.98
C LYS A 107 -18.00 12.88 -15.29
N LYS A 108 -17.66 12.34 -14.13
CA LYS A 108 -16.42 12.71 -13.43
C LYS A 108 -15.31 11.81 -13.90
N LYS A 109 -14.28 12.44 -14.45
CA LYS A 109 -12.95 11.86 -14.54
C LYS A 109 -12.23 12.13 -13.22
N VAL A 110 -11.55 11.12 -12.69
CA VAL A 110 -10.71 11.22 -11.50
C VAL A 110 -9.39 10.58 -11.83
N HIS A 111 -8.28 11.24 -11.52
CA HIS A 111 -6.97 10.67 -11.78
C HIS A 111 -6.76 9.42 -10.90
N PHE A 112 -6.16 8.36 -11.44
CA PHE A 112 -6.06 7.09 -10.70
C PHE A 112 -5.27 7.21 -9.38
N LEU A 113 -4.29 8.12 -9.30
CA LEU A 113 -3.56 8.40 -8.04
C LEU A 113 -4.51 8.91 -6.93
N ASP A 114 -5.51 9.71 -7.30
CA ASP A 114 -6.54 10.17 -6.36
C ASP A 114 -7.46 9.00 -5.95
N LEU A 115 -7.64 8.01 -6.81
CA LEU A 115 -8.40 6.79 -6.51
C LEU A 115 -7.60 5.79 -5.68
N TYR A 116 -6.27 5.80 -5.76
CA TYR A 116 -5.38 5.01 -4.91
C TYR A 116 -5.22 5.60 -3.50
N SER A 117 -5.71 6.81 -3.26
CA SER A 117 -5.57 7.51 -1.98
C SER A 117 -6.91 7.86 -1.33
N TYR A 118 -7.75 8.66 -2.00
CA TYR A 118 -8.91 9.25 -1.35
C TYR A 118 -10.00 8.28 -0.87
N PRO A 119 -10.25 7.14 -1.51
CA PRO A 119 -11.22 6.17 -0.99
C PRO A 119 -10.75 5.47 0.29
N PHE A 120 -9.47 5.59 0.64
CA PHE A 120 -8.80 4.77 1.65
C PHE A 120 -8.32 5.58 2.87
N HIS A 121 -8.99 6.69 3.23
CA HIS A 121 -8.63 7.55 4.37
C HIS A 121 -8.92 6.94 5.77
N ASP A 122 -8.74 5.64 5.98
CA ASP A 122 -8.77 5.01 7.29
C ASP A 122 -7.33 4.69 7.71
N LYS A 123 -6.90 5.25 8.84
CA LYS A 123 -5.53 5.07 9.38
C LYS A 123 -5.17 3.62 9.69
N ASN A 124 -6.16 2.75 9.81
CA ASN A 124 -5.97 1.32 10.06
C ASN A 124 -6.12 0.48 8.78
N LEU A 125 -6.35 1.10 7.62
CA LEU A 125 -6.52 0.43 6.34
C LEU A 125 -5.19 0.42 5.57
N PHE A 126 -4.76 -0.79 5.20
CA PHE A 126 -3.53 -1.04 4.47
C PHE A 126 -3.85 -1.74 3.16
N LEU A 127 -3.18 -1.35 2.09
CA LEU A 127 -3.35 -1.95 0.77
C LEU A 127 -2.30 -3.05 0.58
N LEU A 128 -2.74 -4.28 0.29
CA LEU A 128 -1.84 -5.41 0.04
C LEU A 128 -1.33 -5.46 -1.41
N PHE A 129 -1.19 -4.30 -2.05
CA PHE A 129 -0.81 -4.21 -3.45
C PHE A 129 -0.14 -2.86 -3.71
N SER A 130 0.76 -2.83 -4.69
CA SER A 130 1.40 -1.59 -5.12
C SER A 130 0.46 -0.73 -5.96
N ILE A 131 0.83 0.54 -6.11
CA ILE A 131 0.14 1.46 -7.02
C ILE A 131 0.19 1.01 -8.48
N ASP A 132 1.29 0.38 -8.91
CA ASP A 132 1.42 -0.18 -10.26
C ASP A 132 0.46 -1.35 -10.46
N HIS A 133 0.33 -2.23 -9.45
CA HIS A 133 -0.62 -3.34 -9.51
C HIS A 133 -2.06 -2.81 -9.50
N PHE A 134 -2.33 -1.76 -8.72
CA PHE A 134 -3.63 -1.09 -8.75
C PHE A 134 -3.94 -0.52 -10.14
N GLU A 135 -2.98 0.18 -10.76
CA GLU A 135 -3.13 0.73 -12.11
C GLU A 135 -3.38 -0.37 -13.14
N GLU A 136 -2.60 -1.45 -13.11
CA GLU A 136 -2.79 -2.62 -13.96
C GLU A 136 -4.21 -3.18 -13.83
N ARG A 137 -4.67 -3.36 -12.59
CA ARG A 137 -5.97 -3.99 -12.33
C ARG A 137 -7.15 -3.09 -12.65
N ILE A 138 -7.08 -1.78 -12.37
CA ILE A 138 -8.16 -0.85 -12.71
C ILE A 138 -8.28 -0.64 -14.23
N ARG A 139 -7.18 -0.71 -14.98
CA ARG A 139 -7.19 -0.66 -16.46
C ARG A 139 -7.87 -1.87 -17.08
N ASN A 140 -7.77 -3.04 -16.44
CA ASN A 140 -8.36 -4.30 -16.91
C ASN A 140 -9.77 -4.57 -16.35
N ASP A 141 -10.25 -3.76 -15.40
CA ASP A 141 -11.57 -3.94 -14.79
C ASP A 141 -12.67 -3.41 -15.72
N GLU A 142 -13.69 -4.24 -15.96
CA GLU A 142 -14.75 -3.98 -16.92
C GLU A 142 -15.69 -2.84 -16.54
N ARG A 143 -15.58 -2.28 -15.33
CA ARG A 143 -16.41 -1.17 -14.85
C ARG A 143 -15.81 0.20 -15.18
N PHE A 144 -14.51 0.26 -15.46
CA PHE A 144 -13.77 1.51 -15.61
C PHE A 144 -13.31 1.75 -17.06
N LEU A 145 -13.17 3.02 -17.42
CA LEU A 145 -12.42 3.52 -18.58
C LEU A 145 -11.25 4.32 -18.04
N VAL A 146 -10.03 3.93 -18.41
CA VAL A 146 -8.81 4.59 -17.99
C VAL A 146 -8.10 5.17 -19.23
N SER A 147 -7.84 6.48 -19.24
CA SER A 147 -7.11 7.12 -20.33
C SER A 147 -5.62 6.82 -20.27
N ILE A 148 -4.88 7.24 -21.30
CA ILE A 148 -3.41 7.13 -21.32
C ILE A 148 -2.82 8.01 -20.21
N GLU A 149 -3.41 9.18 -19.99
CA GLU A 149 -3.03 10.16 -18.97
C GLU A 149 -3.43 9.77 -17.54
N GLY A 150 -4.10 8.63 -17.34
CA GLY A 150 -4.47 8.13 -16.02
C GLY A 150 -5.82 8.64 -15.49
N ASP A 151 -6.62 9.30 -16.34
CA ASP A 151 -7.98 9.68 -15.98
C ASP A 151 -8.92 8.47 -16.00
N VAL A 152 -9.65 8.27 -14.91
CA VAL A 152 -10.60 7.16 -14.73
C VAL A 152 -12.04 7.67 -14.75
N SER A 153 -12.90 6.98 -15.48
CA SER A 153 -14.36 7.19 -15.51
C SER A 153 -15.12 5.85 -15.50
N LEU A 154 -16.42 5.86 -15.17
CA LEU A 154 -17.25 4.65 -15.18
C LEU A 154 -17.79 4.34 -16.59
N LYS A 155 -17.76 3.07 -17.01
CA LYS A 155 -18.29 2.62 -18.33
C LYS A 155 -19.80 2.82 -18.47
N ASN A 156 -20.56 2.60 -17.41
CA ASN A 156 -22.03 2.74 -17.43
C ASN A 156 -22.52 4.19 -17.58
N ASP A 157 -21.62 5.18 -17.50
CA ASP A 157 -21.92 6.59 -17.82
C ASP A 157 -21.68 6.92 -19.31
N VAL A 158 -21.28 5.97 -20.15
CA VAL A 158 -21.19 6.13 -21.60
C VAL A 158 -22.48 5.64 -22.25
N LYS A 159 -23.47 6.55 -22.37
CA LYS A 159 -24.48 6.40 -23.43
C LYS A 159 -23.73 6.30 -24.76
N LEU A 160 -24.00 5.21 -25.48
CA LEU A 160 -23.68 4.99 -26.90
C LEU A 160 -23.99 6.23 -27.74
#